data_AF-A0A963S560-F1
#
_entry.id   AF-A0A963S560-F1
#
_cell.length_a   1.000
_cell.length_b   1.000
_cell.length_c   1.000
_cell.angle_alpha   90.00
_cell.angle_beta   90.00
_cell.angle_gamma   90.00
#
_symmetry.space_group_name_H-M   'P 1'
#
loop_
_entity.id
_entity.type
_entity.pdbx_description
1 polymer ?
#
loop_
_entity_poly.entity_id
_entity_poly.type
_entity_poly.pdbx_seq_one_letter_code
_entity_poly.pdbx_strand_id
1 'polypeptide(L)'
;MAKFDADQVAAVLAIKQAIYEWGDELDVRNGESMRERDCLTKDVEYFVGGEWRSGVEAVQEFYDGRIAAQREAGAIMCMRHFITNLKVKMVDDGHAKADFLLLFFAKPGDPPFMDGCDPLATADVWMECRKGEDGGWRISRFDSTQIFIRGS
;
A
#
# COMPACT_ATOMS: atom_id res chain seq x y z
N MET A 1 15.82 11.35 19.39
CA MET A 1 14.36 11.14 19.41
C MET A 1 13.75 12.06 18.36
N ALA A 2 12.80 11.59 17.55
CA ALA A 2 12.08 12.47 16.64
C ALA A 2 11.36 13.55 17.44
N LYS A 3 11.37 14.79 16.96
CA LYS A 3 10.68 15.92 17.58
C LYS A 3 9.56 16.33 16.64
N PHE A 4 8.35 16.37 17.17
CA PHE A 4 7.15 16.80 16.46
C PHE A 4 6.43 17.84 17.30
N ASP A 5 5.88 18.86 16.65
CA ASP A 5 4.82 19.68 17.26
C ASP A 5 3.47 18.94 17.21
N ALA A 6 2.42 19.55 17.77
CA ALA A 6 1.10 18.92 17.84
C ALA A 6 0.49 18.65 16.46
N ASP A 7 0.68 19.56 15.50
CA ASP A 7 0.13 19.43 14.14
C ASP A 7 0.86 18.33 13.36
N GLN A 8 2.18 18.24 13.54
CA GLN A 8 2.99 17.16 12.98
C GLN A 8 2.63 15.80 13.57
N VAL A 9 2.31 15.73 14.87
CA VAL A 9 1.80 14.48 15.48
C VAL A 9 0.49 14.05 14.83
N ALA A 10 -0.46 14.98 14.64
CA ALA A 10 -1.73 14.68 13.98
C ALA A 10 -1.53 14.24 12.52
N ALA A 11 -0.64 14.91 11.78
CA ALA A 11 -0.29 14.55 10.41
C ALA A 11 0.31 13.13 10.32
N VAL A 12 1.26 12.80 11.19
CA VAL A 12 1.88 11.46 11.23
C VAL A 12 0.84 10.37 11.51
N LEU A 13 -0.10 10.61 12.43
CA LEU A 13 -1.19 9.65 12.70
C LEU A 13 -2.12 9.47 11.50
N ALA A 14 -2.50 10.56 10.83
CA ALA A 14 -3.33 10.51 9.63
C ALA A 14 -2.63 9.77 8.47
N ILE A 15 -1.34 10.04 8.24
CA ILE A 15 -0.55 9.35 7.21
C ILE A 15 -0.46 7.85 7.51
N LYS A 16 -0.21 7.47 8.77
CA LYS A 16 -0.19 6.05 9.17
C LYS A 16 -1.53 5.38 8.92
N GLN A 17 -2.63 6.06 9.26
CA GLN A 17 -3.97 5.54 9.01
C GLN A 17 -4.21 5.31 7.52
N ALA A 18 -3.88 6.26 6.65
CA ALA A 18 -4.02 6.10 5.20
C ALA A 18 -3.20 4.91 4.65
N ILE A 19 -1.98 4.71 5.16
CA ILE A 19 -1.12 3.56 4.78
C ILE A 19 -1.74 2.23 5.26
N TYR A 20 -2.33 2.19 6.45
CA TYR A 20 -2.98 0.98 6.95
C TYR A 20 -4.32 0.71 6.26
N GLU A 21 -5.05 1.73 5.84
CA GLU A 21 -6.26 1.58 5.01
C GLU A 21 -5.94 1.08 3.61
N TRP A 22 -4.82 1.51 3.03
CA TRP A 22 -4.27 0.91 1.82
C TRP A 22 -3.99 -0.58 2.02
N GLY A 23 -3.30 -0.96 3.10
CA GLY A 23 -3.03 -2.37 3.42
C GLY A 23 -4.30 -3.20 3.64
N ASP A 24 -5.27 -2.68 4.40
CA ASP A 24 -6.57 -3.31 4.65
C ASP A 24 -7.33 -3.58 3.36
N GLU A 25 -7.35 -2.61 2.45
CA GLU A 25 -8.03 -2.77 1.16
C GLU A 25 -7.45 -3.94 0.36
N LEU A 26 -6.13 -4.05 0.33
CA LEU A 26 -5.48 -5.15 -0.39
C LEU A 26 -5.72 -6.49 0.30
N ASP A 27 -5.67 -6.53 1.63
CA ASP A 27 -5.74 -7.75 2.42
C ASP A 27 -7.15 -8.33 2.56
N VAL A 28 -8.16 -7.47 2.60
CA VAL A 28 -9.55 -7.86 2.89
C VAL A 28 -10.42 -7.79 1.64
N ARG A 29 -10.17 -6.83 0.75
CA ARG A 29 -11.01 -6.57 -0.42
C ARG A 29 -10.28 -6.74 -1.75
N ASN A 30 -9.05 -7.25 -1.74
CA ASN A 30 -8.26 -7.50 -2.95
C ASN A 30 -8.03 -6.25 -3.83
N GLY A 31 -8.16 -5.04 -3.30
CA GLY A 31 -8.01 -3.81 -4.09
C GLY A 31 -9.24 -3.40 -4.90
N GLU A 32 -10.38 -4.09 -4.74
CA GLU A 32 -11.59 -3.85 -5.54
C GLU A 32 -12.23 -2.48 -5.31
N SER A 33 -11.89 -1.78 -4.23
CA SER A 33 -12.44 -0.48 -3.86
C SER A 33 -11.35 0.57 -3.64
N MET A 34 -10.19 0.48 -4.30
CA MET A 34 -9.06 1.35 -3.99
C MET A 34 -9.36 2.84 -4.14
N ARG A 35 -10.14 3.21 -5.16
CA ARG A 35 -10.56 4.59 -5.35
C ARG A 35 -11.49 5.10 -4.24
N GLU A 36 -12.34 4.23 -3.71
CA GLU A 36 -13.35 4.57 -2.68
C GLU A 36 -12.75 4.67 -1.28
N ARG A 37 -11.59 4.04 -1.05
CA ARG A 37 -10.88 4.11 0.23
C ARG A 37 -10.25 5.46 0.52
N ASP A 38 -10.14 6.33 -0.49
CA ASP A 38 -9.68 7.72 -0.33
C ASP A 38 -8.30 7.86 0.35
N CYS A 39 -7.48 6.81 0.29
CA CYS A 39 -6.12 6.79 0.84
C CYS A 39 -5.04 7.19 -0.19
N LEU A 40 -5.41 7.31 -1.48
CA LEU A 40 -4.55 7.72 -2.58
C LEU A 40 -5.00 9.09 -3.11
N THR A 41 -4.06 9.94 -3.54
CA THR A 41 -4.43 11.14 -4.29
C THR A 41 -4.92 10.77 -5.69
N LYS A 42 -5.74 11.63 -6.30
CA LYS A 42 -6.28 11.39 -7.65
C LYS A 42 -5.19 11.24 -8.71
N ASP A 43 -4.07 11.93 -8.53
CA ASP A 43 -2.87 11.99 -9.36
C ASP A 43 -1.72 11.12 -8.81
N VAL A 44 -2.01 10.08 -8.02
CA VAL A 44 -0.98 9.22 -7.42
C VAL A 44 -0.05 8.61 -8.48
N GLU A 45 1.25 8.62 -8.23
CA GLU A 45 2.22 7.85 -9.01
C GLU A 45 2.51 6.53 -8.31
N TYR A 46 2.14 5.40 -8.93
CA TYR A 46 2.08 4.10 -8.26
C TYR A 46 2.92 3.03 -8.97
N PHE A 47 3.98 2.55 -8.33
CA PHE A 47 4.89 1.53 -8.86
C PHE A 47 4.83 0.22 -8.08
N VAL A 48 4.23 -0.77 -8.73
CA VAL A 48 4.09 -2.14 -8.21
C VAL A 48 4.27 -3.10 -9.37
N GLY A 49 5.05 -4.17 -9.13
CA GLY A 49 5.26 -5.24 -10.12
C GLY A 49 6.14 -4.83 -11.31
N GLY A 50 6.97 -3.78 -11.17
CA GLY A 50 7.86 -3.32 -12.24
C GLY A 50 7.24 -2.31 -13.21
N GLU A 51 6.03 -1.82 -12.93
CA GLU A 51 5.28 -0.92 -13.81
C GLU A 51 4.75 0.29 -13.04
N TRP A 52 4.92 1.48 -13.64
CA TRP A 52 4.35 2.75 -13.16
C TRP A 52 2.92 2.92 -13.64
N ARG A 53 2.05 3.39 -12.76
CA ARG A 53 0.65 3.74 -13.04
C ARG A 53 0.40 5.16 -12.54
N SER A 54 -0.12 6.01 -13.40
CA SER A 54 -0.38 7.41 -13.11
C SER A 54 -1.87 7.65 -12.87
N GLY A 55 -2.19 8.11 -11.67
CA GLY A 55 -3.54 8.40 -11.22
C GLY A 55 -4.27 7.20 -10.62
N VAL A 56 -5.23 7.50 -9.73
CA VAL A 56 -5.98 6.49 -8.97
C VAL A 56 -6.82 5.58 -9.87
N GLU A 57 -7.26 6.08 -11.02
CA GLU A 57 -8.03 5.28 -11.99
C GLU A 57 -7.17 4.17 -12.60
N ALA A 58 -5.91 4.44 -12.96
CA ALA A 58 -5.00 3.42 -13.48
C ALA A 58 -4.63 2.38 -12.40
N VAL A 59 -4.57 2.81 -11.13
CA VAL A 59 -4.37 1.90 -9.99
C VAL A 59 -5.59 0.99 -9.82
N GLN A 60 -6.81 1.52 -9.90
CA GLN A 60 -8.04 0.73 -9.82
C GLN A 60 -8.10 -0.30 -10.96
N GLU A 61 -7.84 0.13 -12.21
CA GLU A 61 -7.84 -0.76 -13.38
C GLU A 61 -6.88 -1.94 -13.22
N PHE A 62 -5.70 -1.71 -12.65
CA PHE A 62 -4.76 -2.79 -12.33
C PHE A 62 -5.33 -3.82 -11.35
N TYR A 63 -5.98 -3.36 -10.28
CA TYR A 63 -6.57 -4.27 -9.29
C TYR A 63 -7.79 -5.00 -9.85
N ASP A 64 -8.60 -4.34 -10.68
CA ASP A 64 -9.73 -4.94 -11.40
C ASP A 64 -9.25 -6.06 -12.34
N GLY A 65 -8.21 -5.80 -13.13
CA GLY A 65 -7.60 -6.80 -14.01
C GLY A 65 -7.02 -7.99 -13.23
N ARG A 66 -6.35 -7.71 -12.10
CA ARG A 66 -5.77 -8.74 -11.23
C ARG A 66 -6.84 -9.65 -10.61
N ILE A 67 -7.93 -9.08 -10.08
CA ILE A 67 -9.00 -9.88 -9.47
C ILE A 67 -9.79 -10.66 -10.53
N ALA A 68 -9.99 -10.10 -11.72
CA ALA A 68 -10.61 -10.81 -12.84
C ALA A 68 -9.79 -12.05 -13.23
N ALA A 69 -8.46 -11.92 -13.37
CA ALA A 69 -7.58 -13.04 -13.68
C ALA A 69 -7.59 -14.12 -12.59
N GLN A 70 -7.65 -13.75 -11.31
CA GLN A 70 -7.77 -14.71 -10.21
C GLN A 70 -9.10 -15.48 -10.24
N ARG A 71 -10.20 -14.78 -10.53
CA ARG A 71 -11.52 -15.39 -10.69
C ARG A 71 -11.55 -16.36 -11.87
N GLU A 72 -10.93 -16.01 -12.99
CA GLU A 72 -10.78 -16.90 -14.15
C GLU A 72 -9.93 -18.14 -13.83
N ALA A 73 -8.85 -17.96 -13.06
CA ALA A 73 -8.02 -19.06 -12.57
C ALA A 73 -8.71 -19.95 -11.52
N GLY A 74 -9.91 -19.58 -11.06
CA GLY A 74 -10.73 -20.37 -10.14
C GLY A 74 -10.38 -20.21 -8.66
N ALA A 75 -9.48 -19.29 -8.29
CA ALA A 75 -9.13 -19.04 -6.89
C ALA A 75 -8.67 -17.60 -6.65
N ILE A 76 -9.28 -16.95 -5.66
CA ILE A 76 -8.87 -15.63 -5.16
C ILE A 76 -7.75 -15.80 -4.14
N MET A 77 -6.79 -14.88 -4.15
CA MET A 77 -5.68 -14.90 -3.21
C MET A 77 -6.12 -14.37 -1.83
N CYS A 78 -5.93 -15.15 -0.78
CA CYS A 78 -5.87 -14.63 0.58
C CYS A 78 -4.51 -13.95 0.78
N MET A 79 -4.51 -12.67 1.14
CA MET A 79 -3.31 -11.80 1.19
C MET A 79 -3.08 -11.20 2.56
N ARG A 80 -1.82 -11.00 2.98
CA ARG A 80 -1.46 -10.24 4.18
C ARG A 80 -0.23 -9.37 3.95
N HIS A 81 -0.40 -8.05 4.11
CA HIS A 81 0.65 -7.04 4.05
C HIS A 81 1.09 -6.66 5.47
N PHE A 82 2.29 -7.08 5.84
CA PHE A 82 2.90 -6.70 7.12
C PHE A 82 3.78 -5.48 6.90
N ILE A 83 3.31 -4.35 7.43
CA ILE A 83 4.01 -3.06 7.38
C ILE A 83 4.82 -2.90 8.65
N THR A 84 6.15 -2.92 8.52
CA THR A 84 7.07 -2.80 9.66
C THR A 84 8.13 -1.75 9.44
N ASN A 85 8.75 -1.29 10.53
CA ASN A 85 9.78 -0.24 10.53
C ASN A 85 9.31 1.08 9.87
N LEU A 86 8.02 1.37 9.92
CA LEU A 86 7.42 2.57 9.32
C LEU A 86 7.95 3.85 9.97
N LYS A 87 8.50 4.72 9.13
CA LYS A 87 9.00 6.05 9.50
C LYS A 87 8.30 7.09 8.64
N VAL A 88 7.77 8.13 9.28
CA VAL A 88 7.22 9.31 8.60
C VAL A 88 8.13 10.50 8.86
N LYS A 89 8.51 11.20 7.79
CA LYS A 89 9.31 12.41 7.82
C LYS A 89 8.51 13.54 7.18
N MET A 90 8.16 14.56 7.96
CA MET A 90 7.58 15.79 7.43
C MET A 90 8.62 16.51 6.57
N VAL A 91 8.22 16.90 5.36
CA VAL A 91 9.03 17.73 4.45
C VAL A 91 8.64 19.19 4.64
N ASP A 92 7.34 19.45 4.65
CA ASP A 92 6.69 20.73 4.93
C ASP A 92 5.25 20.48 5.42
N ASP A 93 4.45 21.54 5.56
CA ASP A 93 3.08 21.47 6.11
C ASP A 93 2.10 20.66 5.25
N GLY A 94 2.40 20.50 3.96
CA GLY A 94 1.55 19.83 2.97
C GLY A 94 2.15 18.53 2.44
N HIS A 95 3.37 18.17 2.82
CA HIS A 95 4.11 17.05 2.24
C HIS A 95 4.92 16.27 3.28
N ALA A 96 4.84 14.95 3.20
CA ALA A 96 5.63 14.04 4.01
C ALA A 96 6.15 12.86 3.18
N LYS A 97 7.24 12.24 3.65
CA LYS A 97 7.74 10.96 3.15
C LYS A 97 7.48 9.86 4.16
N ALA A 98 7.09 8.69 3.69
CA ALA A 98 6.86 7.51 4.52
C ALA A 98 7.60 6.31 3.96
N ASP A 99 8.55 5.78 4.72
CA ASP A 99 9.36 4.63 4.33
C ASP A 99 9.08 3.46 5.27
N PHE A 100 8.94 2.25 4.74
CA PHE A 100 8.74 1.04 5.53
C PHE A 100 9.24 -0.21 4.81
N LEU A 101 9.41 -1.27 5.59
CA LEU A 101 9.63 -2.62 5.08
C LEU A 101 8.27 -3.30 4.96
N LEU A 102 8.00 -3.88 3.78
CA LEU A 102 6.83 -4.70 3.52
C LEU A 102 7.24 -6.18 3.52
N LEU A 103 6.55 -6.98 4.30
CA LEU A 103 6.54 -8.44 4.18
C LEU A 103 5.14 -8.88 3.72
N PHE A 104 5.07 -9.57 2.59
CA PHE A 104 3.81 -9.87 1.92
C PHE A 104 3.63 -11.38 1.75
N PHE A 105 2.51 -11.91 2.25
CA PHE A 105 2.09 -13.28 2.02
C PHE A 105 0.85 -13.30 1.13
N ALA A 106 0.79 -14.27 0.22
CA ALA A 106 -0.40 -14.50 -0.58
C ALA A 106 -0.52 -15.99 -0.91
N LYS A 107 -1.72 -16.55 -0.77
CA LYS A 107 -2.02 -17.94 -1.11
C LYS A 107 -3.44 -18.07 -1.70
N PRO A 108 -3.64 -18.82 -2.81
CA PRO A 108 -4.98 -19.04 -3.35
C PRO A 108 -5.86 -19.83 -2.37
N GLY A 109 -7.13 -19.44 -2.24
CA GLY A 109 -8.13 -20.13 -1.42
C GLY A 109 -8.39 -19.47 -0.06
N ASP A 110 -9.10 -20.20 0.80
CA ASP A 110 -9.61 -19.68 2.07
C ASP A 110 -8.79 -20.15 3.29
N PRO A 111 -8.53 -19.28 4.28
CA PRO A 111 -7.88 -19.66 5.53
C PRO A 111 -8.80 -20.53 6.42
N PRO A 112 -8.25 -21.29 7.39
CA PRO A 112 -6.83 -21.36 7.75
C PRO A 112 -6.02 -22.29 6.83
N PHE A 113 -4.81 -21.85 6.45
CA PHE A 113 -3.86 -22.67 5.71
C PHE A 113 -3.00 -23.50 6.67
N MET A 114 -3.04 -24.83 6.52
CA MET A 114 -2.33 -25.77 7.40
C MET A 114 -0.98 -26.21 6.83
N ASP A 115 -0.87 -26.19 5.51
CA ASP A 115 0.38 -26.26 4.78
C ASP A 115 0.97 -24.83 4.72
N GLY A 116 2.25 -24.69 5.06
CA GLY A 116 2.90 -23.38 5.19
C GLY A 116 2.74 -22.45 3.98
N CYS A 117 3.07 -21.17 4.18
CA CYS A 117 3.09 -20.16 3.13
C CYS A 117 4.37 -19.35 3.27
N ASP A 118 5.26 -19.46 2.29
CA ASP A 118 6.44 -18.60 2.22
C ASP A 118 6.03 -17.18 1.81
N PRO A 119 6.75 -16.14 2.26
CA PRO A 119 6.48 -14.78 1.84
C PRO A 119 6.64 -14.64 0.32
N LEU A 120 5.64 -14.03 -0.32
CA LEU A 120 5.63 -13.75 -1.75
C LEU A 120 6.54 -12.58 -2.09
N ALA A 121 6.67 -11.60 -1.18
CA ALA A 121 7.62 -10.51 -1.33
C ALA A 121 8.15 -10.01 0.02
N THR A 122 9.41 -9.59 0.02
CA THR A 122 10.00 -8.71 1.03
C THR A 122 10.52 -7.49 0.28
N ALA A 123 9.98 -6.31 0.56
CA ALA A 123 10.23 -5.11 -0.24
C ALA A 123 10.52 -3.89 0.63
N ASP A 124 11.42 -3.03 0.16
CA ASP A 124 11.49 -1.65 0.62
C ASP A 124 10.38 -0.87 -0.08
N VAL A 125 9.68 -0.03 0.69
CA VAL A 125 8.63 0.85 0.17
C VAL A 125 8.95 2.29 0.54
N TRP A 126 8.87 3.16 -0.47
CA TRP A 126 9.03 4.60 -0.36
C TRP A 126 7.76 5.28 -0.84
N MET A 127 7.10 6.00 0.06
CA MET A 127 5.91 6.77 -0.25
C MET A 127 6.15 8.26 -0.09
N GLU A 128 5.44 9.04 -0.90
CA GLU A 128 5.18 10.45 -0.63
C GLU A 128 3.70 10.61 -0.29
N CYS A 129 3.40 11.46 0.68
CA CYS A 129 2.05 11.75 1.15
C CYS A 129 1.81 13.25 1.07
N ARG A 130 0.61 13.64 0.61
CA ARG A 130 0.22 15.03 0.42
C ARG A 130 -1.05 15.34 1.19
N LYS A 131 -1.07 16.52 1.80
CA LYS A 131 -2.27 17.09 2.43
C LYS A 131 -3.17 17.70 1.36
N GLY A 132 -4.42 17.29 1.31
CA GLY A 132 -5.44 17.86 0.45
C GLY A 132 -5.98 19.20 0.97
N GLU A 133 -6.74 19.89 0.13
CA GLU A 133 -7.45 21.13 0.51
C GLU A 133 -8.48 20.89 1.63
N ASP A 134 -8.99 19.66 1.76
CA ASP A 134 -9.86 19.20 2.83
C ASP A 134 -9.11 18.93 4.15
N GLY A 135 -7.79 19.11 4.16
CA GLY A 135 -6.92 18.81 5.30
C GLY A 135 -6.57 17.33 5.48
N GLY A 136 -7.11 16.43 4.65
CA GLY A 136 -6.84 15.00 4.69
C GLY A 136 -5.48 14.64 4.09
N TRP A 137 -4.80 13.66 4.67
CA TRP A 137 -3.51 13.16 4.16
C TRP A 137 -3.72 11.90 3.32
N ARG A 138 -3.15 11.89 2.11
CA ARG A 138 -3.26 10.77 1.17
C ARG A 138 -1.91 10.45 0.54
N ILE A 139 -1.73 9.23 0.08
CA ILE A 139 -0.53 8.77 -0.62
C ILE A 139 -0.52 9.37 -2.03
N SER A 140 0.50 10.16 -2.35
CA SER A 140 0.69 10.78 -3.67
C SER A 140 1.74 10.08 -4.53
N ARG A 141 2.60 9.28 -3.90
CA ARG A 141 3.53 8.39 -4.60
C ARG A 141 3.67 7.10 -3.82
N PHE A 142 3.65 5.98 -4.53
CA PHE A 142 3.99 4.66 -4.01
C PHE A 142 5.09 4.07 -4.87
N ASP A 143 6.23 3.76 -4.27
CA ASP A 143 7.35 3.12 -4.94
C ASP A 143 7.81 1.92 -4.10
N SER A 144 8.03 0.79 -4.75
CA SER A 144 8.45 -0.43 -4.05
C SER A 144 9.43 -1.24 -4.88
N THR A 145 10.37 -1.88 -4.20
CA THR A 145 11.33 -2.78 -4.85
C THR A 145 11.57 -4.00 -3.96
N GLN A 146 11.53 -5.19 -4.56
CA GLN A 146 11.85 -6.42 -3.84
C GLN A 146 13.32 -6.46 -3.44
N ILE A 147 13.58 -6.78 -2.18
CA ILE A 147 14.93 -6.91 -1.61
C ILE A 147 15.47 -8.31 -1.86
N PHE A 148 14.61 -9.32 -1.70
CA PHE A 148 14.94 -10.72 -1.93
C PHE A 148 14.12 -11.25 -3.10
N ILE A 149 14.82 -11.63 -4.17
CA ILE A 149 14.21 -12.32 -5.31
C ILE A 149 14.11 -13.80 -4.93
N ARG A 150 12.91 -14.39 -5.03
CA ARG A 150 12.75 -15.84 -4.83
C ARG A 150 13.66 -16.58 -5.83
N GLY A 151 14.49 -17.48 -5.31
CA GLY A 151 15.18 -18.46 -6.14
C GLY A 151 14.16 -19.31 -6.87
N SER A 152 14.38 -19.51 -8.18
CA SER A 152 13.60 -20.39 -9.05
C SER A 152 13.58 -21.83 -8.58
#